data_AF-A0A7S0X3J4-F1
#
_entry.id   AF-A0A7S0X3J4-F1
#
_cell.length_a   1.000
_cell.length_b   1.000
_cell.length_c   1.000
_cell.angle_alpha   90.00
_cell.angle_beta   90.00
_cell.angle_gamma   90.00
#
_symmetry.space_group_name_H-M   'P 1'
#
loop_
_entity.id
_entity.type
_entity.pdbx_description
1 polymer ?
#
loop_
_entity_poly.entity_id
_entity_poly.type
_entity_poly.pdbx_seq_one_letter_code
_entity_poly.pdbx_strand_id
1 'polypeptide(L)'
;MSTPTRGTRVGGGGQASMFRRCAAACVLAVALSAAAVSATSDVHQMHGSGTTNPSKFFWKVMDILEERARTPITMTYRAVGSSTGQKEFIGADNTPAYDAYNHFGSGDIPFSAADHTLLKTTHSKDFIQVPFMIGAISFFHSVPADDLPA
;
A
#
# COMPACT_ATOMS: atom_id res chain seq x y z
N MET A 1 -50.55 -80.66 -19.22
CA MET A 1 -51.01 -79.26 -19.29
C MET A 1 -50.76 -78.63 -17.94
N SER A 2 -50.11 -77.49 -17.72
CA SER A 2 -49.28 -76.56 -18.50
C SER A 2 -48.82 -75.55 -17.44
N THR A 3 -47.53 -75.27 -17.36
CA THR A 3 -46.97 -74.14 -16.58
C THR A 3 -47.58 -72.81 -17.05
N PRO A 4 -47.51 -71.75 -16.21
CA PRO A 4 -46.73 -70.61 -16.69
C PRO A 4 -45.88 -69.89 -15.62
N THR A 5 -44.94 -69.14 -16.18
CA THR A 5 -43.77 -68.44 -15.67
C THR A 5 -44.02 -66.98 -15.25
N ARG A 6 -43.25 -66.55 -14.23
CA ARG A 6 -42.54 -65.26 -14.03
C ARG A 6 -43.08 -63.96 -14.68
N GLY A 7 -43.33 -62.94 -13.84
CA GLY A 7 -43.43 -61.53 -14.23
C GLY A 7 -42.45 -60.65 -13.42
N THR A 8 -41.54 -60.00 -14.12
CA THR A 8 -40.42 -59.17 -13.63
C THR A 8 -40.82 -57.75 -13.25
N ARG A 9 -40.24 -57.22 -12.15
CA ARG A 9 -40.26 -55.81 -11.72
C ARG A 9 -39.63 -54.90 -12.80
N VAL A 10 -40.36 -53.87 -13.24
CA VAL A 10 -39.84 -52.77 -14.08
C VAL A 10 -39.45 -51.58 -13.18
N GLY A 11 -38.27 -51.03 -13.45
CA GLY A 11 -37.55 -50.09 -12.59
C GLY A 11 -38.03 -48.64 -12.60
N GLY A 12 -37.88 -47.99 -11.44
CA GLY A 12 -38.07 -46.55 -11.23
C GLY A 12 -36.75 -45.81 -11.02
N GLY A 13 -35.90 -45.76 -12.05
CA GLY A 13 -34.55 -45.15 -11.96
C GLY A 13 -34.37 -43.79 -12.64
N GLY A 14 -35.35 -43.29 -13.40
CA GLY A 14 -35.15 -42.17 -14.33
C GLY A 14 -35.12 -40.77 -13.70
N GLN A 15 -36.03 -40.47 -12.76
CA GLN A 15 -36.28 -39.09 -12.32
C GLN A 15 -35.21 -38.52 -11.37
N ALA A 16 -34.56 -39.36 -10.55
CA ALA A 16 -33.56 -38.89 -9.59
C ALA A 16 -32.24 -38.44 -10.24
N SER A 17 -31.95 -38.87 -11.48
CA SER A 17 -30.70 -38.56 -12.17
C SER A 17 -30.70 -37.18 -12.84
N MET A 18 -31.88 -36.68 -13.25
CA MET A 18 -32.04 -35.44 -14.00
C MET A 18 -31.96 -34.20 -13.09
N PHE A 19 -32.56 -34.27 -11.90
CA PHE A 19 -32.49 -33.20 -10.89
C PHE A 19 -31.07 -32.98 -10.35
N ARG A 20 -30.28 -34.05 -10.20
CA ARG A 20 -28.88 -33.96 -9.75
C ARG A 20 -27.97 -33.27 -10.77
N ARG A 21 -28.26 -33.40 -12.07
CA ARG A 21 -27.46 -32.81 -13.15
C ARG A 21 -27.70 -31.30 -13.31
N CYS A 22 -28.92 -30.82 -13.10
CA CYS A 22 -29.22 -29.38 -13.13
C CYS A 22 -28.68 -28.63 -11.90
N ALA A 23 -28.77 -29.24 -10.71
CA ALA A 23 -28.22 -28.65 -9.49
C ALA A 23 -26.69 -28.52 -9.56
N ALA A 24 -25.98 -29.52 -10.08
CA ALA A 24 -24.53 -29.48 -10.24
C ALA A 24 -24.07 -28.41 -11.26
N ALA A 25 -24.81 -28.21 -12.36
CA ALA A 25 -24.50 -27.19 -13.35
C ALA A 25 -24.70 -25.75 -12.80
N CYS A 26 -25.76 -25.51 -12.02
CA CYS A 26 -25.98 -24.21 -11.38
C CYS A 26 -24.92 -23.90 -10.30
N VAL A 27 -24.52 -24.88 -9.49
CA VAL A 27 -23.47 -24.69 -8.47
C VAL A 27 -22.11 -24.38 -9.11
N LEU A 28 -21.78 -25.02 -10.23
CA LEU A 28 -20.54 -24.76 -10.95
C LEU A 28 -20.54 -23.37 -11.62
N ALA A 29 -21.67 -22.94 -12.19
CA ALA A 29 -21.79 -21.61 -12.81
C ALA A 29 -21.69 -20.47 -11.78
N VAL A 30 -22.30 -20.63 -10.59
CA VAL A 30 -22.20 -19.65 -9.48
C VAL A 30 -20.78 -19.58 -8.93
N ALA A 31 -20.10 -20.72 -8.78
CA ALA A 31 -18.70 -20.77 -8.35
C ALA A 31 -17.75 -20.11 -9.36
N LEU A 32 -18.01 -20.23 -10.66
CA LEU A 32 -17.20 -19.62 -11.71
C LEU A 32 -17.39 -18.10 -11.79
N SER A 33 -18.60 -17.59 -11.51
CA SER A 33 -18.87 -16.15 -11.42
C SER A 33 -18.31 -15.51 -10.14
N ALA A 34 -18.17 -16.24 -9.04
CA ALA A 34 -17.55 -15.73 -7.81
C ALA A 34 -16.02 -15.57 -7.95
N ALA A 35 -15.36 -16.42 -8.74
CA ALA A 35 -13.93 -16.33 -9.00
C ALA A 35 -13.51 -15.18 -9.93
N ALA A 36 -14.46 -14.61 -10.69
CA ALA A 36 -14.21 -13.47 -11.58
C ALA A 36 -14.28 -12.09 -10.88
N VAL A 37 -14.69 -12.04 -9.60
CA VAL A 37 -14.98 -10.79 -8.84
C VAL A 37 -13.78 -10.32 -7.98
N SER A 38 -12.57 -10.85 -8.16
CA SER A 38 -11.40 -10.38 -7.37
C SER A 38 -10.10 -10.32 -8.15
N ALA A 39 -10.13 -9.64 -9.29
CA ALA A 39 -8.93 -9.07 -9.89
C ALA A 39 -9.00 -7.53 -9.78
N THR A 40 -9.17 -7.01 -8.56
CA THR A 40 -8.83 -5.61 -8.29
C THR A 40 -7.31 -5.54 -8.25
N SER A 41 -6.69 -4.87 -9.22
CA SER A 41 -5.27 -4.53 -9.11
C SER A 41 -5.10 -3.70 -7.84
N ASP A 42 -4.51 -4.29 -6.80
CA ASP A 42 -4.36 -3.67 -5.49
C ASP A 42 -3.46 -2.43 -5.64
N VAL A 43 -4.03 -1.24 -5.50
CA VAL A 43 -3.28 0.02 -5.64
C VAL A 43 -2.46 0.21 -4.37
N HIS A 44 -1.14 0.22 -4.49
CA HIS A 44 -0.27 0.34 -3.32
C HIS A 44 -0.19 1.79 -2.87
N GLN A 45 -0.60 2.05 -1.62
CA GLN A 45 -0.61 3.38 -1.05
C GLN A 45 0.73 3.65 -0.34
N MET A 46 1.37 4.78 -0.66
CA MET A 46 2.66 5.18 -0.08
C MET A 46 2.59 6.63 0.41
N HIS A 47 2.36 6.78 1.71
CA HIS A 47 2.29 8.08 2.36
C HIS A 47 3.60 8.44 3.05
N GLY A 48 4.07 9.67 2.86
CA GLY A 48 5.27 10.18 3.49
C GLY A 48 5.12 11.60 4.00
N SER A 49 6.09 12.01 4.82
CA SER A 49 6.22 13.38 5.27
C SER A 49 7.67 13.76 5.48
N GLY A 50 7.94 15.05 5.65
CA GLY A 50 9.31 15.50 5.77
C GLY A 50 9.55 16.97 5.55
N THR A 51 10.77 17.26 5.10
CA THR A 51 11.24 18.61 4.79
C THR A 51 10.24 19.40 3.93
N THR A 52 10.12 20.69 4.24
CA THR A 52 9.37 21.62 3.39
C THR A 52 10.17 21.99 2.15
N ASN A 53 11.50 21.89 2.18
CA ASN A 53 12.39 22.22 1.07
C ASN A 53 13.12 20.97 0.56
N PRO A 54 12.94 20.53 -0.70
CA PRO A 54 12.08 21.07 -1.76
C PRO A 54 10.82 20.21 -1.94
N SER A 55 9.79 20.42 -1.12
CA SER A 55 8.51 19.68 -1.17
C SER A 55 7.88 19.59 -2.58
N LYS A 56 7.95 20.67 -3.36
CA LYS A 56 7.47 20.69 -4.76
C LYS A 56 8.22 19.73 -5.67
N PHE A 57 9.51 19.54 -5.43
CA PHE A 57 10.30 18.57 -6.20
C PHE A 57 9.93 17.14 -5.81
N PHE A 58 9.71 16.86 -4.52
CA PHE A 58 9.18 15.57 -4.08
C PHE A 58 7.84 15.24 -4.73
N TRP A 59 6.89 16.18 -4.77
CA TRP A 59 5.61 15.97 -5.47
C TRP A 59 5.82 15.66 -6.95
N LYS A 60 6.70 16.40 -7.63
CA LYS A 60 6.97 16.13 -9.05
C LYS A 60 7.59 14.75 -9.28
N VAL A 61 8.47 14.31 -8.38
CA VAL A 61 9.07 12.97 -8.45
C VAL A 61 7.99 11.92 -8.22
N MET A 62 7.08 12.13 -7.27
CA MET A 62 5.96 11.22 -7.01
C MET A 62 5.05 11.09 -8.23
N ASP A 63 4.67 12.20 -8.88
CA ASP A 63 3.90 12.14 -10.13
C ASP A 63 4.59 11.22 -11.16
N ILE A 64 5.91 11.38 -11.33
CA ILE A 64 6.69 10.56 -12.27
C ILE A 64 6.72 9.09 -11.85
N LEU A 65 6.85 8.80 -10.55
CA LEU A 65 6.87 7.43 -10.04
C LEU A 65 5.50 6.76 -10.20
N GLU A 66 4.40 7.46 -9.89
CA GLU A 66 3.04 6.98 -10.08
C GLU A 66 2.73 6.69 -11.56
N GLU A 67 3.18 7.56 -12.47
CA GLU A 67 3.00 7.39 -13.92
C GLU A 67 3.83 6.25 -14.50
N ARG A 68 5.01 5.96 -13.92
CA ARG A 68 5.99 4.99 -14.46
C ARG A 68 6.04 3.67 -13.72
N ALA A 69 5.36 3.54 -12.59
CA ALA A 69 5.35 2.31 -11.83
C ALA A 69 4.67 1.19 -12.64
N ARG A 70 5.29 0.01 -12.65
CA ARG A 70 4.71 -1.19 -13.29
C ARG A 70 3.41 -1.63 -12.60
N THR A 71 3.37 -1.46 -11.28
CA THR A 71 2.19 -1.71 -10.45
C THR A 71 1.56 -0.37 -10.06
N PRO A 72 0.23 -0.24 -10.07
CA PRO A 72 -0.41 1.00 -9.64
C PRO A 72 0.00 1.36 -8.22
N ILE A 73 0.59 2.54 -8.07
CA ILE A 73 0.92 3.12 -6.77
C ILE A 73 0.24 4.49 -6.66
N THR A 74 -0.10 4.88 -5.44
CA THR A 74 -0.58 6.23 -5.12
C THR A 74 0.22 6.74 -3.94
N MET A 75 0.82 7.91 -4.11
CA MET A 75 1.76 8.49 -3.17
C MET A 75 1.21 9.81 -2.64
N THR A 76 1.49 10.11 -1.38
CA THR A 76 1.21 11.43 -0.81
C THR A 76 2.40 11.93 -0.01
N TYR A 77 2.57 13.24 0.02
CA TYR A 77 3.66 13.86 0.76
C TYR A 77 3.23 15.11 1.51
N ARG A 78 3.43 15.08 2.82
CA ARG A 78 3.18 16.21 3.72
C ARG A 78 4.47 16.96 4.04
N ALA A 79 4.53 18.22 3.61
CA ALA A 79 5.61 19.14 3.91
C ALA A 79 5.45 19.71 5.34
N VAL A 80 6.04 19.06 6.33
CA VAL A 80 5.86 19.36 7.77
C VAL A 80 7.15 19.78 8.49
N GLY A 81 8.28 19.79 7.76
CA GLY A 81 9.62 20.02 8.28
C GLY A 81 10.33 18.72 8.65
N SER A 82 11.66 18.70 8.50
CA SER A 82 12.50 17.50 8.68
C SER A 82 12.31 16.83 10.05
N SER A 83 12.33 17.61 11.13
CA SER A 83 12.19 17.06 12.49
C SER A 83 10.83 16.45 12.75
N THR A 84 9.75 17.08 12.25
CA THR A 84 8.40 16.52 12.35
C THR A 84 8.29 15.23 11.54
N GLY A 85 8.82 15.21 10.31
CA GLY A 85 8.81 14.01 9.47
C GLY A 85 9.60 12.85 10.08
N GLN A 86 10.75 13.11 10.69
CA GLN A 86 11.50 12.09 11.44
C GLN A 86 10.67 11.52 12.60
N LYS A 87 10.01 12.37 13.40
CA LYS A 87 9.13 11.92 14.49
C LYS A 87 7.98 11.06 13.99
N GLU A 88 7.34 11.47 12.89
CA GLU A 88 6.25 10.71 12.29
C GLU A 88 6.73 9.35 11.72
N PHE A 89 7.95 9.30 11.17
CA PHE A 89 8.55 8.05 10.68
C PHE A 89 8.99 7.12 11.82
N ILE A 90 9.59 7.65 12.90
CA ILE A 90 9.95 6.85 14.08
C ILE A 90 8.70 6.34 14.79
N GLY A 91 7.68 7.19 14.91
CA GLY A 91 6.42 6.83 15.54
C GLY A 91 6.51 6.58 17.05
N ALA A 92 7.52 7.12 17.74
CA ALA A 92 7.74 6.87 19.18
C ALA A 92 6.49 7.15 20.02
N ASP A 93 5.76 8.22 19.69
CA ASP A 93 4.54 8.64 20.36
C ASP A 93 3.25 8.04 19.75
N ASN A 94 3.36 7.07 18.82
CA ASN A 94 2.20 6.39 18.24
C ASN A 94 1.65 5.30 19.19
N THR A 95 0.49 4.73 18.84
CA THR A 95 -0.09 3.57 19.52
C THR A 95 -0.44 2.51 18.48
N PRO A 96 0.31 1.40 18.39
CA PRO A 96 1.47 1.00 19.23
C PRO A 96 2.67 1.95 19.15
N ALA A 97 3.42 2.05 20.25
CA ALA A 97 4.64 2.87 20.28
C ALA A 97 5.65 2.38 19.25
N TYR A 98 6.31 3.32 18.58
CA TYR A 98 7.27 3.11 17.49
C TYR A 98 6.66 2.57 16.20
N ASP A 99 5.33 2.50 16.05
CA ASP A 99 4.69 2.30 14.74
C ASP A 99 4.74 3.60 13.95
N ALA A 100 5.36 3.56 12.78
CA ALA A 100 5.47 4.72 11.91
C ALA A 100 4.08 5.19 11.49
N TYR A 101 3.86 6.51 11.49
CA TYR A 101 2.66 7.12 10.91
C TYR A 101 2.70 7.12 9.37
N ASN A 102 3.91 6.99 8.80
CA ASN A 102 4.18 7.10 7.38
C ASN A 102 5.03 5.92 6.87
N HIS A 103 4.98 5.66 5.57
CA HIS A 103 5.76 4.62 4.89
C HIS A 103 7.19 5.07 4.58
N PHE A 104 7.40 6.37 4.38
CA PHE A 104 8.72 6.95 4.15
C PHE A 104 8.84 8.34 4.79
N GLY A 105 10.07 8.71 5.13
CA GLY A 105 10.44 10.05 5.61
C GLY A 105 11.45 10.70 4.68
N SER A 106 11.49 12.03 4.70
CA SER A 106 12.56 12.79 4.03
C SER A 106 12.95 14.00 4.85
N GLY A 107 14.23 14.38 4.80
CA GLY A 107 14.71 15.50 5.58
C GLY A 107 16.12 15.89 5.20
N ASP A 108 16.43 17.17 5.42
CA ASP A 108 17.79 17.72 5.32
C ASP A 108 18.62 17.44 6.58
N ILE A 109 17.97 16.91 7.62
CA ILE A 109 18.59 16.48 8.86
C ILE A 109 18.71 14.96 8.78
N PRO A 110 19.91 14.38 8.97
CA PRO A 110 20.06 12.94 9.03
C PRO A 110 19.44 12.38 10.32
N PHE A 111 19.01 11.10 10.30
CA PHE A 111 18.67 10.43 11.55
C PHE A 111 19.91 10.31 12.44
N SER A 112 19.70 10.39 13.76
CA SER A 112 20.78 10.14 14.69
C SER A 112 21.15 8.64 14.69
N ALA A 113 22.42 8.33 14.98
CA ALA A 113 22.85 6.94 15.14
C ALA A 113 22.10 6.24 16.28
N ALA A 114 21.68 6.99 17.30
CA ALA A 114 20.90 6.48 18.42
C ALA A 114 19.49 6.05 17.98
N ASP A 115 18.78 6.87 17.22
CA ASP A 115 17.45 6.53 16.70
C ASP A 115 17.50 5.35 15.74
N HIS A 116 18.52 5.29 14.87
CA HIS A 116 18.72 4.16 13.96
C HIS A 116 18.96 2.86 14.73
N THR A 117 19.85 2.90 15.73
CA THR A 117 20.13 1.74 16.59
C THR A 117 18.88 1.32 17.36
N LEU A 118 18.18 2.27 18.00
CA LEU A 118 16.97 2.02 18.78
C LEU A 118 15.90 1.30 17.93
N LEU A 119 15.59 1.83 16.76
CA LEU A 119 14.61 1.23 15.86
C LEU A 119 15.04 -0.16 15.41
N LYS A 120 16.30 -0.33 15.00
CA LYS A 120 16.83 -1.61 14.52
C LYS A 120 16.88 -2.69 15.60
N THR A 121 17.46 -2.40 16.76
CA THR A 121 17.79 -3.42 17.76
C THR A 121 16.68 -3.64 18.76
N THR A 122 15.96 -2.58 19.15
CA THR A 122 14.94 -2.65 20.21
C THR A 122 13.56 -2.86 19.63
N HIS A 123 13.24 -2.20 18.52
CA HIS A 123 11.91 -2.27 17.90
C HIS A 123 11.85 -3.18 16.66
N SER A 124 12.96 -3.79 16.24
CA SER A 124 13.07 -4.65 15.05
C SER A 124 12.58 -3.97 13.76
N LYS A 125 12.82 -2.66 13.64
CA LYS A 125 12.43 -1.81 12.51
C LYS A 125 13.67 -1.21 11.86
N ASP A 126 14.33 -2.00 11.03
CA ASP A 126 15.46 -1.50 10.24
C ASP A 126 14.95 -0.60 9.10
N PHE A 127 15.73 0.40 8.74
CA PHE A 127 15.42 1.29 7.62
C PHE A 127 16.68 1.79 6.94
N ILE A 128 16.52 2.19 5.69
CA ILE A 128 17.59 2.78 4.88
C ILE A 128 17.45 4.30 4.86
N GLN A 129 18.58 4.98 4.93
CA GLN A 129 18.66 6.42 4.68
C GLN A 129 19.61 6.66 3.51
N VAL A 130 19.08 7.26 2.44
CA VAL A 130 19.84 7.50 1.21
C VAL A 130 19.81 8.99 0.87
N PRO A 131 20.93 9.59 0.42
CA PRO A 131 20.91 10.91 -0.19
C PRO A 131 20.03 10.89 -1.43
N PHE A 132 19.09 11.82 -1.52
CA PHE A 132 18.17 11.90 -2.66
C PHE A 132 18.57 13.00 -3.65
N MET A 133 18.85 14.20 -3.14
CA MET A 133 19.26 15.35 -3.94
C MET A 133 20.12 16.32 -3.13
N ILE A 134 20.91 17.13 -3.83
CA ILE A 134 21.65 18.24 -3.24
C ILE A 134 20.93 19.53 -3.62
N GLY A 135 20.54 20.33 -2.63
CA GLY A 135 19.88 21.61 -2.81
C GLY A 135 20.72 22.76 -2.25
N ALA A 136 20.65 23.93 -2.89
CA ALA A 136 21.28 25.14 -2.36
C ALA A 136 20.44 25.73 -1.22
N ILE A 137 21.12 26.19 -0.17
CA ILE A 137 20.52 27.00 0.90
C ILE A 137 20.72 28.46 0.52
N SER A 138 19.63 29.19 0.30
CA SER A 138 19.66 30.61 -0.06
C SER A 138 19.47 31.48 1.18
N PHE A 139 20.21 32.58 1.25
CA PHE A 139 19.99 33.64 2.23
C PHE A 139 19.16 34.74 1.58
N PHE A 140 17.99 35.00 2.14
CA PHE A 140 17.13 36.08 1.71
C PHE A 140 17.14 37.17 2.79
N HIS A 141 17.39 38.40 2.40
CA HIS A 141 17.26 39.56 3.28
C HIS A 141 16.25 40.53 2.68
N SER A 142 15.51 41.22 3.55
CA SER A 142 14.59 42.29 3.16
C SER A 142 14.95 43.51 3.99
N VAL A 143 15.85 44.33 3.46
CA VAL A 143 16.36 45.55 4.09
C VAL A 143 15.94 46.71 3.18
N PRO A 144 15.30 47.77 3.71
CA PRO A 144 15.05 48.99 2.95
C PRO A 144 16.33 49.48 2.28
N ALA A 145 16.23 50.04 1.07
CA ALA A 145 17.42 50.49 0.34
C ALA A 145 18.24 51.53 1.14
N ASP A 146 17.55 52.36 1.92
CA ASP A 146 18.15 53.42 2.75
C ASP A 146 19.00 52.88 3.91
N ASP A 147 18.81 51.61 4.30
CA ASP A 147 19.54 50.94 5.39
C ASP A 147 20.75 50.12 4.88
N LEU A 148 20.98 50.08 3.56
CA LEU A 148 22.15 49.43 2.97
C LEU A 148 23.32 50.43 2.88
N PRO A 149 24.56 50.02 3.23
CA PRO A 149 25.73 50.87 3.04
C PRO A 149 25.90 51.21 1.55
N ALA A 150 26.25 52.48 1.29
CA ALA A 150 26.52 53.00 -0.06
C ALA A 150 27.73 52.31 -0.72
#